data_AF-A0A7J3C9M4-F1
#
_entry.id   AF-A0A7J3C9M4-F1
#
_cell.length_a   1.000
_cell.length_b   1.000
_cell.length_c   1.000
_cell.angle_alpha   90.00
_cell.angle_beta   90.00
_cell.angle_gamma   90.00
#
_symmetry.space_group_name_H-M   'P 1'
#
loop_
_entity.id
_entity.type
_entity.pdbx_description
1 polymer ?
#
loop_
_entity_poly.entity_id
_entity_poly.type
_entity_poly.pdbx_seq_one_letter_code
_entity_poly.pdbx_strand_id
1 'polypeptide(L)'
;MISRELILSEHPIMKSGVRILRPSEFKTIKGRITNKERQVLVDALLLTGLRYEEALRLRGNPDWFDGNFIHLPEWAQQKAKRKQRERWVRLSIPGKYVMREFFSITVPSRIAFDKWLAYNFPLIEGLSAKSFRKTWESWLLFSFPDKAMEIALSQGHTELTQLRHYANLPFLDKDREEMKEFVVGWA
;
A
#
# COMPACT_ATOMS: atom_id res chain seq x y z
N MET A 1 11.58 0.46 -26.26
CA MET A 1 12.57 0.87 -25.23
C MET A 1 11.98 2.08 -24.54
N ILE A 2 11.75 2.03 -23.23
CA ILE A 2 11.05 3.10 -22.51
C ILE A 2 12.08 4.15 -22.08
N SER A 3 11.82 5.43 -22.36
CA SER A 3 12.62 6.52 -21.78
C SER A 3 12.53 6.45 -20.26
N ARG A 4 13.69 6.52 -19.61
CA ARG A 4 13.88 6.58 -18.15
C ARG A 4 13.03 7.69 -17.51
N GLU A 5 12.72 8.74 -18.28
CA GLU A 5 11.94 9.91 -17.89
C GLU A 5 10.44 9.61 -17.70
N LEU A 6 9.90 8.59 -18.38
CA LEU A 6 8.46 8.31 -18.34
C LEU A 6 8.01 7.54 -17.09
N ILE A 7 8.95 7.06 -16.27
CA ILE A 7 8.68 6.26 -15.07
C ILE A 7 9.14 6.98 -13.80
N LEU A 8 10.27 7.70 -13.89
CA LEU A 8 10.88 8.32 -12.73
C LEU A 8 10.33 9.72 -12.57
N SER A 9 9.63 9.99 -11.46
CA SER A 9 9.44 11.37 -11.04
C SER A 9 10.84 12.01 -10.90
N GLU A 10 10.98 13.29 -11.29
CA GLU A 10 12.23 14.06 -11.13
C GLU A 10 12.76 14.03 -9.67
N HIS A 11 11.88 13.74 -8.71
CA HIS A 11 12.20 13.65 -7.29
C HIS A 11 11.70 12.32 -6.67
N PRO A 12 12.43 11.22 -6.87
CA PRO A 12 12.11 9.93 -6.29
C PRO A 12 12.06 9.98 -4.75
N ILE A 13 10.99 9.43 -4.15
CA ILE A 13 10.88 9.39 -2.68
C ILE A 13 11.37 8.04 -2.17
N MET A 14 12.45 8.07 -1.39
CA MET A 14 13.07 6.87 -0.79
C MET A 14 13.00 6.92 0.73
N LYS A 15 12.57 5.83 1.37
CA LYS A 15 12.59 5.71 2.83
C LYS A 15 13.12 4.35 3.25
N SER A 16 14.29 4.34 3.90
CA SER A 16 14.96 3.11 4.37
C SER A 16 15.16 2.09 3.25
N GLY A 17 15.65 2.55 2.08
CA GLY A 17 15.88 1.71 0.90
C GLY A 17 14.62 1.21 0.18
N VAL A 18 13.44 1.72 0.54
CA VAL A 18 12.15 1.35 -0.09
C VAL A 18 11.58 2.55 -0.82
N ARG A 19 11.11 2.32 -2.04
CA ARG A 19 10.41 3.32 -2.84
C ARG A 19 9.06 3.68 -2.22
N ILE A 20 8.79 4.97 -2.12
CA ILE A 20 7.44 5.52 -1.87
C ILE A 20 6.98 6.11 -3.19
N LEU A 21 5.85 5.64 -3.70
CA LEU A 21 5.36 6.05 -5.01
C LEU A 21 4.56 7.34 -4.90
N ARG A 22 4.75 8.25 -5.86
CA ARG A 22 3.77 9.30 -6.14
C ARG A 22 2.55 8.68 -6.86
N PRO A 23 1.38 9.33 -6.83
CA PRO A 23 0.19 8.80 -7.51
C PRO A 23 0.40 8.54 -9.00
N SER A 24 0.98 9.50 -9.73
CA SER A 24 1.42 9.34 -11.12
C SER A 24 2.34 8.13 -11.36
N GLU A 25 3.30 7.86 -10.47
CA GLU A 25 4.18 6.69 -10.57
C GLU A 25 3.41 5.38 -10.40
N PHE A 26 2.52 5.31 -9.41
CA PHE A 26 1.66 4.14 -9.21
C PHE A 26 0.74 3.89 -10.41
N LYS A 27 0.09 4.94 -10.94
CA LYS A 27 -0.73 4.86 -12.16
C LYS A 27 0.07 4.32 -13.34
N THR A 28 1.30 4.82 -13.53
CA THR A 28 2.19 4.38 -14.60
C THR A 28 2.60 2.92 -14.44
N ILE A 29 2.96 2.50 -13.23
CA ILE A 29 3.27 1.10 -12.92
C ILE A 29 2.05 0.23 -13.24
N LYS A 30 0.89 0.54 -12.66
CA LYS A 30 -0.35 -0.22 -12.85
C LYS A 30 -0.75 -0.33 -14.32
N GLY A 31 -0.71 0.79 -15.06
CA GLY A 31 -1.08 0.84 -16.48
C GLY A 31 -0.20 -0.03 -17.39
N ARG A 32 0.99 -0.42 -16.94
CA ARG A 32 1.91 -1.31 -17.67
C ARG A 32 1.78 -2.78 -17.32
N ILE A 33 1.12 -3.09 -16.23
CA ILE A 33 0.86 -4.47 -15.84
C ILE A 33 -0.23 -5.01 -16.77
N THR A 34 0.10 -5.88 -17.71
CA THR A 34 -0.91 -6.47 -18.62
C THR A 34 -1.73 -7.57 -17.94
N ASN A 35 -1.16 -8.22 -16.94
CA ASN A 35 -1.84 -9.27 -16.18
C ASN A 35 -2.85 -8.66 -15.18
N LYS A 36 -4.14 -8.94 -15.36
CA LYS A 36 -5.20 -8.39 -14.52
C LYS A 36 -5.09 -8.78 -13.04
N GLU A 37 -4.71 -10.03 -12.73
CA GLU A 37 -4.52 -10.45 -11.33
C GLU A 37 -3.40 -9.64 -10.65
N ARG A 38 -2.33 -9.32 -11.39
CA ARG A 38 -1.24 -8.49 -10.88
C ARG A 38 -1.66 -7.03 -10.69
N GLN A 39 -2.54 -6.48 -11.54
CA GLN A 39 -3.14 -5.17 -11.30
C GLN A 39 -3.96 -5.15 -10.01
N VAL A 40 -4.85 -6.13 -9.84
CA VAL A 40 -5.66 -6.27 -8.62
C VAL A 40 -4.77 -6.44 -7.38
N LEU A 41 -3.68 -7.20 -7.47
CA LEU A 41 -2.74 -7.38 -6.38
C LEU A 41 -2.06 -6.07 -5.97
N VAL A 42 -1.56 -5.27 -6.91
CA VAL A 42 -0.90 -3.99 -6.55
C VAL A 42 -1.89 -2.98 -5.99
N ASP A 43 -3.13 -2.95 -6.50
CA ASP A 43 -4.20 -2.13 -5.95
C ASP A 43 -4.55 -2.56 -4.52
N ALA A 44 -4.74 -3.86 -4.29
CA ALA A 44 -5.07 -4.39 -2.97
C ALA A 44 -3.94 -4.13 -1.96
N LEU A 45 -2.67 -4.33 -2.33
CA LEU A 45 -1.53 -4.04 -1.47
C LEU A 45 -1.41 -2.54 -1.15
N LEU A 46 -1.72 -1.67 -2.11
CA LEU A 46 -1.75 -0.23 -1.89
C LEU A 46 -2.93 0.13 -0.99
N LEU A 47 -4.17 -0.06 -1.44
CA LEU A 47 -5.37 0.50 -0.83
C LEU A 47 -5.74 -0.09 0.54
N THR A 48 -5.15 -1.22 0.92
CA THR A 48 -5.28 -1.78 2.27
C THR A 48 -4.11 -1.42 3.18
N GLY A 49 -2.93 -1.14 2.60
CA GLY A 49 -1.69 -1.00 3.35
C GLY A 49 -1.25 -2.27 4.10
N LEU A 50 -1.80 -3.45 3.80
CA LEU A 50 -1.41 -4.67 4.49
C LEU A 50 0.07 -5.02 4.25
N ARG A 51 0.69 -5.70 5.22
CA ARG A 51 1.93 -6.43 4.90
C ARG A 51 1.60 -7.53 3.91
N TYR A 52 2.56 -7.87 3.07
CA TYR A 52 2.37 -8.93 2.08
C TYR A 52 1.87 -10.25 2.70
N GLU A 53 2.46 -10.67 3.83
CA GLU A 53 2.02 -11.86 4.55
C GLU A 53 0.60 -11.73 5.14
N GLU A 54 0.19 -10.52 5.55
CA GLU A 54 -1.18 -10.27 6.02
C GLU A 54 -2.17 -10.35 4.86
N ALA A 55 -1.79 -9.86 3.67
CA ALA A 55 -2.62 -9.99 2.46
C ALA A 55 -2.77 -11.47 2.02
N LEU A 56 -1.69 -12.26 2.11
CA LEU A 56 -1.76 -13.71 1.87
C LEU A 56 -2.72 -14.42 2.83
N ARG A 57 -2.67 -14.09 4.13
CA ARG A 57 -3.59 -14.66 5.12
C ARG A 57 -5.03 -14.21 4.88
N LEU A 58 -5.24 -12.92 4.61
CA LEU A 58 -6.55 -12.37 4.29
C LEU A 58 -7.17 -13.10 3.10
N ARG A 59 -6.40 -13.39 2.05
CA ARG A 59 -6.88 -14.12 0.87
C ARG A 59 -7.49 -15.48 1.21
N GLY A 60 -6.96 -16.17 2.22
CA GLY A 60 -7.47 -17.44 2.74
C GLY A 60 -8.55 -17.29 3.83
N ASN A 61 -8.87 -16.07 4.25
CA ASN A 61 -9.85 -15.76 5.31
C ASN A 61 -10.75 -14.59 4.87
N PRO A 62 -11.60 -14.79 3.84
CA PRO A 62 -12.42 -13.71 3.28
C PRO A 62 -13.40 -13.10 4.30
N ASP A 63 -13.84 -13.87 5.29
CA ASP A 63 -14.76 -13.43 6.36
C ASP A 63 -14.18 -12.32 7.25
N TRP A 64 -12.88 -12.02 7.13
CA TRP A 64 -12.26 -10.87 7.79
C TRP A 64 -12.66 -9.52 7.17
N PHE A 65 -13.21 -9.52 5.97
CA PHE A 65 -13.67 -8.32 5.29
C PHE A 65 -15.19 -8.18 5.42
N ASP A 66 -15.65 -7.12 6.09
CA ASP A 66 -17.08 -6.86 6.33
C ASP A 66 -17.74 -5.96 5.27
N GLY A 67 -17.02 -5.60 4.21
CA GLY A 67 -17.44 -4.63 3.21
C GLY A 67 -16.86 -3.22 3.41
N ASN A 68 -16.45 -2.87 4.63
CA ASN A 68 -15.91 -1.55 5.00
C ASN A 68 -14.52 -1.63 5.62
N PHE A 69 -14.29 -2.62 6.48
CA PHE A 69 -13.07 -2.83 7.23
C PHE A 69 -12.52 -4.24 7.02
N ILE A 70 -11.23 -4.39 7.30
CA ILE A 70 -10.60 -5.70 7.40
C ILE A 70 -10.20 -5.92 8.86
N HIS A 71 -10.77 -6.94 9.49
CA HIS A 71 -10.40 -7.37 10.82
C HIS A 71 -9.17 -8.27 10.76
N LEU A 72 -8.04 -7.85 11.34
CA LEU A 72 -6.84 -8.67 11.46
C LEU A 72 -6.68 -9.19 12.89
N PRO A 73 -7.00 -10.48 13.14
CA PRO A 73 -6.86 -11.08 14.46
C PRO A 73 -5.40 -11.27 14.84
N GLU A 74 -5.14 -11.56 16.11
CA GLU A 74 -3.79 -11.68 16.68
C GLU A 74 -2.88 -12.65 15.93
N TRP A 75 -3.39 -13.81 15.56
CA TRP A 75 -2.61 -14.81 14.83
C TRP A 75 -2.25 -14.36 13.41
N ALA A 76 -3.00 -13.43 12.81
CA ALA A 76 -2.68 -12.87 11.50
C ALA A 76 -1.47 -11.93 11.54
N GLN A 77 -1.10 -11.45 12.74
CA GLN A 77 -0.14 -10.37 12.93
C GLN A 77 1.28 -10.79 13.34
N GLN A 78 1.60 -12.11 13.37
CA GLN A 78 2.80 -12.90 13.77
C GLN A 78 4.20 -12.25 14.04
N LYS A 79 4.34 -10.95 14.28
CA LYS A 79 5.58 -10.30 14.66
C LYS A 79 5.77 -10.45 16.17
N ALA A 80 6.77 -11.24 16.55
CA ALA A 80 7.13 -11.60 17.94
C ALA A 80 7.29 -10.44 18.95
N LYS A 81 7.38 -9.17 18.51
CA LYS A 81 7.63 -8.00 19.37
C LYS A 81 6.50 -6.94 19.36
N ARG A 82 5.28 -7.26 18.90
CA ARG A 82 4.18 -6.27 18.83
C ARG A 82 3.35 -6.22 20.11
N LYS A 83 2.93 -5.00 20.47
CA LYS A 83 2.02 -4.71 21.59
C LYS A 83 0.53 -4.76 21.20
N GLN A 84 0.18 -4.47 19.94
CA GLN A 84 -1.21 -4.47 19.47
C GLN A 84 -1.59 -5.87 18.97
N ARG A 85 -2.54 -6.50 19.67
CA ARG A 85 -2.98 -7.87 19.40
C ARG A 85 -3.90 -7.95 18.17
N GLU A 86 -4.90 -7.08 18.07
CA GLU A 86 -5.85 -7.04 16.96
C GLU A 86 -5.98 -5.63 16.37
N ARG A 87 -6.40 -5.53 15.11
CA ARG A 87 -6.68 -4.23 14.50
C ARG A 87 -7.71 -4.30 13.38
N TRP A 88 -8.39 -3.19 13.19
CA TRP A 88 -9.30 -2.96 12.07
C TRP A 88 -8.61 -2.06 11.04
N VAL A 89 -8.48 -2.54 9.81
CA VAL A 89 -7.97 -1.76 8.70
C VAL A 89 -9.14 -1.02 8.06
N ARG A 90 -9.09 0.32 8.07
CA ARG A 90 -10.08 1.17 7.40
C ARG A 90 -9.78 1.24 5.91
N LEU A 91 -10.81 1.09 5.08
CA LEU A 91 -10.68 1.15 3.62
C LEU A 91 -11.30 2.42 3.04
N SER A 92 -10.64 2.98 2.04
CA SER A 92 -11.24 3.97 1.17
C SER A 92 -12.30 3.31 0.26
N ILE A 93 -13.11 4.12 -0.42
CA ILE A 93 -14.11 3.60 -1.37
C ILE A 93 -13.45 2.70 -2.43
N PRO A 94 -12.35 3.10 -3.11
CA PRO A 94 -11.61 2.22 -4.01
C PRO A 94 -11.11 0.93 -3.32
N GLY A 95 -10.63 1.06 -2.08
CA GLY A 95 -10.19 -0.07 -1.27
C GLY A 95 -11.29 -1.12 -1.08
N LYS A 96 -12.53 -0.69 -0.80
CA LYS A 96 -13.68 -1.60 -0.65
C LYS A 96 -14.00 -2.34 -1.95
N TYR A 97 -13.89 -1.66 -3.09
CA TYR A 97 -14.16 -2.28 -4.40
C TYR A 97 -13.10 -3.30 -4.79
N VAL A 98 -11.81 -2.99 -4.66
CA VAL A 98 -10.74 -3.92 -5.06
C VAL A 98 -10.78 -5.21 -4.25
N MET A 99 -11.24 -5.18 -2.99
CA MET A 99 -11.33 -6.39 -2.16
C MET A 99 -12.21 -7.48 -2.79
N ARG A 100 -13.26 -7.12 -3.54
CA ARG A 100 -14.13 -8.09 -4.21
C ARG A 100 -13.37 -8.91 -5.26
N GLU A 101 -12.49 -8.25 -6.02
CA GLU A 101 -11.65 -8.91 -7.02
C GLU A 101 -10.46 -9.63 -6.36
N PHE A 102 -9.91 -9.07 -5.28
CA PHE A 102 -8.76 -9.64 -4.57
C PHE A 102 -9.02 -11.07 -4.08
N PHE A 103 -10.24 -11.37 -3.61
CA PHE A 103 -10.62 -12.73 -3.21
C PHE A 103 -10.82 -13.72 -4.35
N SER A 104 -10.63 -13.29 -5.61
CA SER A 104 -10.73 -14.15 -6.78
C SER A 104 -9.37 -14.45 -7.44
N ILE A 105 -8.32 -13.71 -7.09
CA ILE A 105 -6.99 -13.85 -7.74
C ILE A 105 -6.10 -14.88 -7.05
N THR A 106 -5.08 -15.34 -7.76
CA THR A 106 -3.96 -16.10 -7.17
C THR A 106 -2.85 -15.16 -6.72
N VAL A 107 -2.54 -15.20 -5.42
CA VAL A 107 -1.47 -14.37 -4.84
C VAL A 107 -0.16 -15.18 -4.77
N PRO A 108 0.93 -14.74 -5.43
CA PRO A 108 2.20 -15.47 -5.41
C PRO A 108 2.90 -15.33 -4.05
N SER A 109 3.97 -16.10 -3.81
CA SER A 109 4.82 -15.87 -2.64
C SER A 109 5.48 -14.48 -2.71
N ARG A 110 5.83 -13.91 -1.56
CA ARG A 110 6.49 -12.60 -1.50
C ARG A 110 7.76 -12.55 -2.34
N ILE A 111 8.58 -13.61 -2.27
CA ILE A 111 9.84 -13.71 -3.00
C ILE A 111 9.57 -13.71 -4.52
N ALA A 112 8.58 -14.48 -4.97
CA ALA A 112 8.20 -14.51 -6.38
C ALA A 112 7.68 -13.16 -6.86
N PHE A 113 6.89 -12.46 -6.03
CA PHE A 113 6.38 -11.13 -6.36
C PHE A 113 7.48 -10.06 -6.42
N ASP A 114 8.39 -10.04 -5.44
CA ASP A 114 9.52 -9.11 -5.41
C ASP A 114 10.44 -9.34 -6.64
N LYS A 115 10.71 -10.60 -7.01
CA LYS A 115 11.44 -10.95 -8.25
C LYS A 115 10.70 -10.46 -9.49
N TRP A 116 9.38 -10.64 -9.55
CA TRP A 116 8.56 -10.19 -10.66
C TRP A 116 8.58 -8.66 -10.79
N LEU A 117 8.51 -7.91 -9.68
CA LEU A 117 8.64 -6.44 -9.70
C LEU A 117 10.02 -6.01 -10.22
N ALA A 118 11.10 -6.62 -9.73
CA ALA A 118 12.45 -6.30 -10.17
C ALA A 118 12.66 -6.57 -11.67
N TYR A 119 12.07 -7.65 -12.20
CA TYR A 119 12.16 -7.99 -13.62
C TYR A 119 11.36 -7.03 -14.51
N ASN A 120 10.13 -6.67 -14.12
CA ASN A 120 9.24 -5.85 -14.96
C ASN A 120 9.48 -4.34 -14.81
N PHE A 121 10.05 -3.91 -13.68
CA PHE A 121 10.30 -2.51 -13.37
C PHE A 121 11.75 -2.27 -12.90
N PRO A 122 12.77 -2.72 -13.66
CA PRO A 122 14.17 -2.73 -13.21
C PRO A 122 14.74 -1.32 -12.99
N LEU A 123 14.12 -0.30 -13.58
CA LEU A 123 14.54 1.09 -13.45
C LEU A 123 13.99 1.80 -12.20
N ILE A 124 13.04 1.18 -11.48
CA ILE A 124 12.43 1.77 -10.29
C ILE A 124 13.18 1.27 -9.06
N GLU A 125 14.20 2.03 -8.66
CA GLU A 125 15.02 1.72 -7.50
C GLU A 125 14.18 1.53 -6.22
N GLY A 126 14.47 0.46 -5.47
CA GLY A 126 13.83 0.15 -4.19
C GLY A 126 12.36 -0.29 -4.27
N LEU A 127 11.82 -0.50 -5.48
CA LEU A 127 10.48 -1.06 -5.66
C LEU A 127 10.44 -2.51 -5.17
N SER A 128 9.42 -2.79 -4.37
CA SER A 128 9.18 -4.10 -3.74
C SER A 128 7.74 -4.14 -3.22
N ALA A 129 7.27 -5.31 -2.79
CA ALA A 129 5.99 -5.50 -2.11
C ALA A 129 5.78 -4.50 -0.95
N LYS A 130 6.86 -4.14 -0.25
CA LYS A 130 6.83 -3.21 0.88
C LYS A 130 6.56 -1.76 0.46
N SER A 131 6.80 -1.42 -0.81
CA SER A 131 6.61 -0.08 -1.36
C SER A 131 5.14 0.32 -1.32
N PHE A 132 4.22 -0.58 -1.69
CA PHE A 132 2.78 -0.31 -1.71
C PHE A 132 2.25 0.07 -0.32
N ARG A 133 2.61 -0.70 0.70
CA ARG A 133 2.25 -0.38 2.09
C ARG A 133 2.79 0.97 2.55
N LYS A 134 4.08 1.23 2.33
CA LYS A 134 4.68 2.52 2.73
C LYS A 134 4.07 3.70 1.98
N THR A 135 3.74 3.48 0.71
CA THR A 135 3.06 4.46 -0.14
C THR A 135 1.71 4.81 0.46
N TRP A 136 0.89 3.82 0.77
CA TRP A 136 -0.43 4.05 1.38
C TRP A 136 -0.37 4.76 2.73
N GLU A 137 0.50 4.31 3.63
CA GLU A 137 0.74 4.98 4.92
C GLU A 137 1.09 6.46 4.71
N SER A 138 1.94 6.75 3.71
CA SER A 138 2.39 8.10 3.42
C SER A 138 1.30 8.96 2.76
N TRP A 139 0.50 8.39 1.86
CA TRP A 139 -0.60 9.10 1.19
C TRP A 139 -1.71 9.46 2.18
N LEU A 140 -2.06 8.54 3.08
CA LEU A 140 -3.04 8.80 4.12
C LEU A 140 -2.56 9.91 5.07
N LEU A 141 -1.32 9.84 5.55
CA LEU A 141 -0.78 10.87 6.46
C LEU A 141 -0.65 12.24 5.78
N PHE A 142 -0.30 12.26 4.50
CA PHE A 142 -0.21 13.52 3.75
C PHE A 142 -1.60 14.12 3.48
N SER A 143 -2.60 13.27 3.18
CA SER A 143 -3.97 13.68 2.88
C SER A 143 -4.78 14.07 4.12
N PHE A 144 -4.57 13.37 5.23
CA PHE A 144 -5.31 13.52 6.50
C PHE A 144 -4.36 13.62 7.69
N PRO A 145 -3.56 14.71 7.80
CA PRO A 145 -2.58 14.85 8.87
C PRO A 145 -3.23 14.89 10.27
N ASP A 146 -4.49 15.31 10.35
CA ASP A 146 -5.33 15.35 11.55
C ASP A 146 -5.77 13.94 12.03
N LYS A 147 -5.73 12.93 11.15
CA LYS A 147 -6.13 11.53 11.45
C LYS A 147 -4.93 10.60 11.71
N ALA A 148 -3.78 11.15 12.10
CA ALA A 148 -2.54 10.39 12.24
C ALA A 148 -2.66 9.20 13.21
N MET A 149 -3.43 9.34 14.29
CA MET A 149 -3.65 8.27 15.26
C MET A 149 -4.48 7.12 14.67
N GLU A 150 -5.57 7.43 13.96
CA GLU A 150 -6.43 6.46 13.30
C GLU A 150 -5.66 5.70 12.21
N ILE A 151 -4.82 6.41 11.46
CA ILE A 151 -3.92 5.82 10.46
C ILE A 151 -2.91 4.90 11.16
N ALA A 152 -2.37 5.30 12.32
CA ALA A 152 -1.46 4.50 13.12
C ALA A 152 -2.10 3.19 13.56
N LEU A 153 -3.29 3.26 14.16
CA LEU A 153 -4.03 2.09 14.62
C LEU A 153 -4.43 1.17 13.46
N SER A 154 -4.92 1.73 12.34
CA SER A 154 -5.30 0.97 11.15
C SER A 154 -4.13 0.23 10.53
N GLN A 155 -2.95 0.85 10.51
CA GLN A 155 -1.74 0.26 9.95
C GLN A 155 -0.98 -0.60 10.99
N GLY A 156 -1.40 -0.59 12.26
CA GLY A 156 -0.77 -1.33 13.34
C GLY A 156 0.59 -0.77 13.72
N HIS A 157 0.73 0.55 13.79
CA HIS A 157 1.88 1.29 14.26
C HIS A 157 1.55 2.01 15.58
N THR A 158 2.58 2.38 16.35
CA THR A 158 2.45 3.38 17.42
C THR A 158 2.56 4.80 16.83
N GLU A 159 1.80 5.76 17.35
CA GLU A 159 1.71 7.15 16.86
C GLU A 159 3.09 7.80 16.66
N LEU A 160 3.96 7.69 17.67
CA LEU A 160 5.31 8.26 17.67
C LEU A 160 6.22 7.75 16.54
N THR A 161 5.95 6.53 16.04
CA THR A 161 6.70 5.90 14.97
C THR A 161 6.19 6.33 13.59
N GLN A 162 4.90 6.63 13.44
CA GLN A 162 4.36 7.11 12.17
C GLN A 162 4.75 8.58 11.89
N LEU A 163 4.58 9.46 12.87
CA LEU A 163 4.85 10.89 12.70
C LEU A 163 6.33 11.18 12.36
N ARG A 164 7.26 10.50 13.03
CA ARG A 164 8.71 10.66 12.81
C ARG A 164 9.20 10.18 11.42
N HIS A 165 8.40 9.43 10.68
CA HIS A 165 8.86 8.80 9.44
C HIS A 165 8.30 9.42 8.17
N TYR A 166 7.11 10.02 8.20
CA TYR A 166 6.39 10.37 6.96
C TYR A 166 5.91 11.83 6.87
N ALA A 167 5.90 12.58 7.97
CA ALA A 167 5.43 13.98 7.97
C ALA A 167 6.31 14.96 7.16
N ASN A 168 7.53 14.55 6.78
CA ASN A 168 8.48 15.38 6.02
C ASN A 168 8.89 14.71 4.69
N LEU A 169 7.97 14.00 4.04
CA LEU A 169 8.23 13.49 2.69
C LEU A 169 7.98 14.59 1.66
N PRO A 170 8.81 14.67 0.60
CA PRO A 170 8.74 15.74 -0.40
C PRO A 170 7.62 15.48 -1.44
N PHE A 171 6.39 15.28 -0.96
CA PHE A 171 5.20 15.35 -1.81
C PHE A 171 4.90 16.80 -2.19
N LEU A 172 4.37 16.97 -3.38
CA LEU A 172 3.97 18.25 -3.96
C LEU A 172 2.45 18.40 -3.88
N ASP A 173 1.95 19.62 -4.04
CA ASP A 173 0.50 19.88 -4.03
C ASP A 173 -0.25 19.12 -5.14
N LYS A 174 0.39 18.94 -6.30
CA LYS A 174 -0.16 18.07 -7.36
C LYS A 174 -0.35 16.62 -6.91
N ASP A 175 0.55 16.10 -6.07
CA ASP A 175 0.41 14.74 -5.55
C ASP A 175 -0.80 14.67 -4.61
N ARG A 176 -1.03 15.72 -3.79
CA ARG A 176 -2.22 15.80 -2.94
C ARG A 176 -3.50 15.71 -3.76
N GLU A 177 -3.58 16.44 -4.87
CA GLU A 177 -4.74 16.41 -5.76
C GLU A 177 -4.94 15.02 -6.37
N GLU A 178 -3.87 14.42 -6.90
CA GLU A 178 -3.93 13.07 -7.48
C GLU A 178 -4.21 11.97 -6.44
N MET A 179 -3.86 12.15 -5.16
CA MET A 179 -4.15 11.20 -4.09
C MET A 179 -5.65 11.07 -3.80
N LYS A 180 -6.44 12.13 -4.03
CA LYS A 180 -7.87 12.19 -3.68
C LYS A 180 -8.67 11.01 -4.23
N GLU A 181 -8.41 10.60 -5.47
CA GLU A 181 -9.13 9.48 -6.09
C GLU A 181 -8.89 8.14 -5.37
N PHE A 182 -7.77 7.99 -4.67
CA PHE A 182 -7.40 6.78 -3.95
C PHE A 182 -7.91 6.79 -2.50
N VAL A 183 -7.78 7.95 -1.84
CA VAL A 183 -8.09 8.11 -0.41
C VAL A 183 -9.54 8.48 -0.14
N VAL A 184 -10.34 8.76 -1.18
CA VAL A 184 -11.75 9.16 -1.05
C VAL A 184 -12.56 8.19 -0.19
N GLY A 185 -13.32 8.75 0.75
CA GLY A 185 -14.16 8.01 1.68
C GLY A 185 -13.40 7.18 2.72
N TRP A 186 -12.09 7.40 2.88
CA TRP A 186 -11.34 6.85 4.00
C TRP A 186 -11.74 7.58 5.29
N ALA A 187 -12.47 6.89 6.16
CA ALA A 187 -12.94 7.40 7.45
C ALA A 187 -13.04 6.27 8.48
#